data_AF-A0A1Q5KNN9-F1
#
_entry.id   AF-A0A1Q5KNN9-F1
#
_cell.length_a   1.000
_cell.length_b   1.000
_cell.length_c   1.000
_cell.angle_alpha   90.00
_cell.angle_beta   90.00
_cell.angle_gamma   90.00
#
_symmetry.space_group_name_H-M   'P 1'
#
loop_
_entity.id
_entity.type
_entity.pdbx_description
1 polymer ?
#
loop_
_entity_poly.entity_id
_entity_poly.type
_entity_poly.pdbx_seq_one_letter_code
_entity_poly.pdbx_strand_id
1 'polypeptide(L)'
;MSTLLVPYYEHPAVRPAEWAAVLAAAPRLYGVVLNPASGPGDRPDAAFARTAAGLRAAGVTVLGYVDTGYGRRTHDDVVRDLARHRAWYGTEGAFLDQVSSGIGEFGHYERLAAAARALGCPTLALNHGTGPHPAYAALAELLVTFEGPWSAYRHTPARAQAPAPGALACHLVYGVPPGADVAAAARERGARVHCAVPGDGPHPWGTLPHGLHPPR
;
A
#
# COMPACT_ATOMS: atom_id res chain seq x y z
N MET A 1 -4.54 -15.30 9.19
CA MET A 1 -4.19 -13.87 9.35
C MET A 1 -3.98 -13.29 7.97
N SER A 2 -4.52 -12.12 7.69
CA SER A 2 -4.34 -11.38 6.44
C SER A 2 -2.96 -10.71 6.40
N THR A 3 -2.17 -11.00 5.38
CA THR A 3 -0.76 -10.56 5.30
C THR A 3 -0.36 -9.99 3.95
N LEU A 4 -1.24 -10.03 2.95
CA LEU A 4 -0.95 -9.56 1.61
C LEU A 4 -1.48 -8.13 1.42
N LEU A 5 -0.60 -7.15 1.30
CA LEU A 5 -0.96 -5.80 0.86
C LEU A 5 -0.82 -5.76 -0.66
N VAL A 6 -1.87 -5.41 -1.41
CA VAL A 6 -1.82 -5.42 -2.88
C VAL A 6 -1.87 -4.00 -3.44
N PRO A 7 -0.73 -3.41 -3.82
CA PRO A 7 -0.68 -2.31 -4.76
C PRO A 7 -0.74 -2.86 -6.19
N TYR A 8 -1.92 -2.77 -6.82
CA TYR A 8 -2.14 -3.19 -8.20
C TYR A 8 -2.69 -2.01 -9.00
N TYR A 9 -1.84 -1.46 -9.88
CA TYR A 9 -2.04 -0.14 -10.49
C TYR A 9 -2.50 -0.23 -11.94
N GLU A 10 -3.35 -1.22 -12.22
CA GLU A 10 -4.05 -1.36 -13.51
C GLU A 10 -5.51 -0.96 -13.40
N HIS A 11 -6.05 -0.38 -14.47
CA HIS A 11 -7.43 0.07 -14.49
C HIS A 11 -8.41 -1.12 -14.51
N PRO A 12 -9.44 -1.17 -13.64
CA PRO A 12 -10.37 -2.31 -13.57
C PRO A 12 -11.16 -2.60 -14.84
N ALA A 13 -11.47 -1.58 -15.64
CA ALA A 13 -12.10 -1.77 -16.93
C ALA A 13 -11.16 -2.39 -17.99
N VAL A 14 -9.85 -2.24 -17.84
CA VAL A 14 -8.84 -2.81 -18.75
C VAL A 14 -8.46 -4.21 -18.33
N ARG A 15 -8.36 -4.46 -17.01
CA ARG A 15 -7.93 -5.74 -16.42
C ARG A 15 -8.99 -6.38 -15.50
N PRO A 16 -10.23 -6.60 -15.97
CA PRO A 16 -11.31 -7.08 -15.10
C PRO A 16 -11.04 -8.45 -14.48
N ALA A 17 -10.41 -9.37 -15.24
CA ALA A 17 -10.10 -10.71 -14.75
C ALA A 17 -9.00 -10.71 -13.67
N GLU A 18 -8.05 -9.79 -13.75
CA GLU A 18 -7.00 -9.63 -12.74
C GLU A 18 -7.57 -9.03 -11.45
N TRP A 19 -8.46 -8.04 -11.54
CA TRP A 19 -9.20 -7.53 -10.38
C TRP A 19 -10.12 -8.57 -9.74
N ALA A 20 -10.72 -9.47 -10.54
CA ALA A 20 -11.47 -10.60 -10.01
C ALA A 20 -10.57 -11.58 -9.23
N ALA A 21 -9.33 -11.80 -9.68
CA ALA A 21 -8.34 -12.58 -8.93
C ALA A 21 -7.96 -11.93 -7.61
N VAL A 22 -7.76 -10.61 -7.59
CA VAL A 22 -7.51 -9.86 -6.36
C VAL A 22 -8.69 -10.05 -5.40
N LEU A 23 -9.93 -9.83 -5.84
CA LEU A 23 -11.11 -10.00 -5.00
C LEU A 23 -11.24 -11.43 -4.45
N ALA A 24 -11.00 -12.44 -5.29
CA ALA A 24 -11.05 -13.85 -4.90
C ALA A 24 -9.94 -14.25 -3.90
N ALA A 25 -8.89 -13.42 -3.74
CA ALA A 25 -7.83 -13.65 -2.76
C ALA A 25 -8.24 -13.26 -1.32
N ALA A 26 -9.40 -12.63 -1.11
CA ALA A 26 -9.98 -12.51 0.23
C ALA A 26 -10.16 -13.93 0.82
N PRO A 27 -9.75 -14.21 2.09
CA PRO A 27 -9.39 -13.30 3.20
C PRO A 27 -7.88 -13.10 3.42
N ARG A 28 -7.03 -13.45 2.45
CA ARG A 28 -5.56 -13.35 2.58
C ARG A 28 -5.07 -11.90 2.57
N LEU A 29 -5.90 -10.99 2.05
CA LEU A 29 -5.59 -9.58 1.85
C LEU A 29 -5.59 -8.81 3.18
N TYR A 30 -4.44 -8.24 3.53
CA TYR A 30 -4.34 -7.21 4.56
C TYR A 30 -5.07 -5.94 4.09
N GLY A 31 -4.89 -5.59 2.81
CA GLY A 31 -5.59 -4.50 2.16
C GLY A 31 -5.23 -4.40 0.69
N VAL A 32 -5.98 -3.59 -0.04
CA VAL A 32 -5.73 -3.29 -1.46
C VAL A 32 -5.58 -1.79 -1.62
N VAL A 33 -4.51 -1.36 -2.30
CA VAL A 33 -4.23 0.05 -2.58
C VAL A 33 -4.91 0.43 -3.89
N LEU A 34 -5.85 1.36 -3.82
CA LEU A 34 -6.60 1.89 -4.96
C LEU A 34 -5.90 3.14 -5.47
N ASN A 35 -5.41 3.10 -6.71
CA ASN A 35 -4.70 4.21 -7.35
C ASN A 35 -5.25 4.51 -8.75
N PRO A 36 -6.37 5.25 -8.87
CA PRO A 36 -6.95 5.60 -10.16
C PRO A 36 -6.03 6.38 -11.10
N ALA A 37 -5.30 7.37 -10.59
CA ALA A 37 -4.49 8.27 -11.43
C ALA A 37 -3.36 8.95 -10.63
N SER A 38 -2.51 8.17 -9.97
CA SER A 38 -1.53 8.68 -8.98
C SER A 38 -2.20 9.51 -7.87
N GLY A 39 -3.33 8.99 -7.39
CA GLY A 39 -4.32 9.70 -6.60
C GLY A 39 -5.76 9.34 -7.04
N PRO A 40 -6.79 10.05 -6.54
CA PRO A 40 -8.19 9.72 -6.80
C PRO A 40 -8.66 10.06 -8.22
N GLY A 41 -7.86 10.84 -8.97
CA GLY A 41 -8.23 11.44 -10.25
C GLY A 41 -8.97 12.77 -10.12
N ASP A 42 -9.34 13.37 -11.26
CA ASP A 42 -10.06 14.65 -11.31
C ASP A 42 -11.57 14.51 -11.15
N ARG A 43 -12.10 13.30 -11.36
CA ARG A 43 -13.51 12.93 -11.24
C ARG A 43 -13.63 11.47 -10.80
N PRO A 44 -14.76 11.06 -10.17
CA PRO A 44 -14.96 9.66 -9.80
C PRO A 44 -14.93 8.74 -11.04
N ASP A 45 -14.23 7.63 -10.91
CA ASP A 45 -14.24 6.55 -11.91
C ASP A 45 -15.17 5.41 -11.49
N ALA A 46 -16.13 5.08 -12.36
CA ALA A 46 -17.16 4.08 -12.05
C ALA A 46 -16.62 2.65 -11.97
N ALA A 47 -15.55 2.31 -12.70
CA ALA A 47 -14.95 0.99 -12.62
C ALA A 47 -14.22 0.81 -11.29
N PHE A 48 -13.43 1.81 -10.87
CA PHE A 48 -12.81 1.80 -9.53
C PHE A 48 -13.84 1.80 -8.40
N ALA A 49 -14.92 2.58 -8.50
CA ALA A 49 -15.97 2.59 -7.49
C ALA A 49 -16.63 1.22 -7.31
N ARG A 50 -16.97 0.52 -8.41
CA ARG A 50 -17.52 -0.84 -8.35
C ARG A 50 -16.53 -1.84 -7.74
N THR A 51 -15.27 -1.78 -8.14
CA THR A 51 -14.20 -2.63 -7.59
C THR A 51 -14.00 -2.41 -6.10
N ALA A 52 -13.93 -1.15 -5.65
CA ALA A 52 -13.81 -0.80 -4.24
C ALA A 52 -15.01 -1.29 -3.42
N ALA A 53 -16.23 -1.14 -3.95
CA ALA A 53 -17.44 -1.66 -3.31
C ALA A 53 -17.41 -3.20 -3.17
N GLY A 54 -16.97 -3.92 -4.21
CA GLY A 54 -16.81 -5.38 -4.17
C GLY A 54 -15.80 -5.84 -3.11
N LEU A 55 -14.63 -5.18 -3.06
CA LEU A 55 -13.61 -5.47 -2.04
C LEU A 55 -14.14 -5.23 -0.62
N ARG A 56 -14.82 -4.12 -0.38
CA ARG A 56 -15.43 -3.81 0.92
C ARG A 56 -16.52 -4.80 1.31
N ALA A 57 -17.37 -5.21 0.37
CA ALA A 57 -18.38 -6.24 0.61
C ALA A 57 -17.76 -7.59 0.97
N ALA A 58 -16.55 -7.88 0.48
CA ALA A 58 -15.75 -9.05 0.86
C ALA A 58 -14.95 -8.87 2.17
N GLY A 59 -15.15 -7.76 2.89
CA GLY A 59 -14.47 -7.47 4.16
C GLY A 59 -13.00 -7.04 4.01
N VAL A 60 -12.58 -6.62 2.82
CA VAL A 60 -11.20 -6.19 2.54
C VAL A 60 -11.08 -4.68 2.79
N THR A 61 -10.05 -4.28 3.55
CA THR A 61 -9.70 -2.86 3.71
C THR A 61 -9.18 -2.29 2.39
N VAL A 62 -9.88 -1.26 1.88
CA VAL A 62 -9.45 -0.52 0.69
C VAL A 62 -8.74 0.76 1.11
N LEU A 63 -7.49 0.91 0.69
CA LEU A 63 -6.59 2.02 0.99
C LEU A 63 -6.53 2.97 -0.21
N GLY A 64 -6.87 4.25 -0.02
CA GLY A 64 -6.69 5.26 -1.07
C GLY A 64 -5.23 5.68 -1.18
N TYR A 65 -4.63 5.56 -2.38
CA TYR A 65 -3.27 6.02 -2.66
C TYR A 65 -3.22 7.55 -2.71
N VAL A 66 -2.32 8.17 -1.96
CA VAL A 66 -2.03 9.60 -2.09
C VAL A 66 -0.53 9.83 -2.03
N ASP A 67 0.04 10.38 -3.11
CA ASP A 67 1.43 10.82 -3.12
C ASP A 67 1.60 12.01 -2.16
N THR A 68 2.70 12.04 -1.41
CA THR A 68 3.06 13.15 -0.51
C THR A 68 4.29 13.92 -0.99
N GLY A 69 4.96 13.42 -2.05
CA GLY A 69 6.12 14.06 -2.65
C GLY A 69 7.27 14.27 -1.66
N TYR A 70 7.47 13.37 -0.71
CA TYR A 70 8.47 13.49 0.37
C TYR A 70 8.28 14.76 1.21
N GLY A 71 7.03 15.06 1.55
CA GLY A 71 6.65 16.22 2.37
C GLY A 71 6.56 17.54 1.59
N ARG A 72 6.81 17.52 0.27
CA ARG A 72 6.73 18.72 -0.57
C ARG A 72 5.29 19.08 -0.96
N ARG A 73 4.37 18.11 -0.99
CA ARG A 73 2.95 18.42 -1.25
C ARG A 73 2.35 19.08 -0.03
N THR A 74 1.48 20.07 -0.26
CA THR A 74 0.84 20.79 0.84
C THR A 74 -0.11 19.87 1.61
N HIS A 75 -0.31 20.17 2.89
CA HIS A 75 -1.27 19.45 3.72
C HIS A 75 -2.67 19.41 3.07
N ASP A 76 -3.14 20.54 2.56
CA ASP A 76 -4.49 20.67 2.03
C ASP A 76 -4.66 19.89 0.72
N ASP A 77 -3.63 19.83 -0.12
CA ASP A 77 -3.68 19.02 -1.34
C ASP A 77 -3.81 17.52 -1.02
N VAL A 78 -3.04 17.03 -0.04
CA VAL A 78 -3.08 15.62 0.39
C VAL A 78 -4.43 15.31 1.05
N VAL A 79 -4.91 16.18 1.95
CA VAL A 79 -6.22 16.00 2.62
C VAL A 79 -7.38 16.02 1.63
N ARG A 80 -7.31 16.88 0.59
CA ARG A 80 -8.31 16.89 -0.49
C ARG A 80 -8.34 15.56 -1.24
N ASP A 81 -7.18 14.97 -1.53
CA ASP A 81 -7.12 13.68 -2.22
C ASP A 81 -7.65 12.53 -1.35
N LEU A 82 -7.33 12.54 -0.05
CA LEU A 82 -7.89 11.60 0.93
C LEU A 82 -9.42 11.70 1.00
N ALA A 83 -9.95 12.93 1.08
CA ALA A 83 -11.40 13.17 1.12
C ALA A 83 -12.09 12.70 -0.16
N ARG A 84 -11.48 12.91 -1.33
CA ARG A 84 -11.99 12.40 -2.62
C ARG A 84 -11.99 10.87 -2.66
N HIS A 85 -10.91 10.22 -2.21
CA HIS A 85 -10.89 8.76 -2.11
C HIS A 85 -12.02 8.22 -1.23
N ARG A 86 -12.22 8.84 -0.06
CA ARG A 86 -13.31 8.49 0.85
C ARG A 86 -14.68 8.68 0.20
N ALA A 87 -14.91 9.83 -0.42
CA ALA A 87 -16.21 10.19 -1.00
C ALA A 87 -16.56 9.37 -2.25
N TRP A 88 -15.58 9.09 -3.12
CA TRP A 88 -15.84 8.48 -4.43
C TRP A 88 -15.74 6.96 -4.41
N TYR A 89 -14.85 6.41 -3.59
CA TYR A 89 -14.54 4.99 -3.58
C TYR A 89 -14.82 4.33 -2.23
N GLY A 90 -15.26 5.11 -1.23
CA GLY A 90 -15.61 4.60 0.09
C GLY A 90 -14.42 4.00 0.83
N THR A 91 -13.19 4.42 0.52
CA THR A 91 -11.98 3.91 1.18
C THR A 91 -12.08 4.09 2.70
N GLU A 92 -11.66 3.08 3.45
CA GLU A 92 -11.64 3.08 4.93
C GLU A 92 -10.20 3.04 5.46
N GLY A 93 -9.23 3.16 4.56
CA GLY A 93 -7.87 3.45 4.92
C GLY A 93 -7.18 4.33 3.88
N ALA A 94 -5.96 4.74 4.22
CA ALA A 94 -5.11 5.59 3.39
C ALA A 94 -3.73 4.93 3.22
N PHE A 95 -3.21 5.00 2.01
CA PHE A 95 -1.82 4.65 1.69
C PHE A 95 -1.13 5.94 1.24
N LEU A 96 -0.33 6.52 2.12
CA LEU A 96 0.47 7.69 1.78
C LEU A 96 1.77 7.22 1.16
N ASP A 97 2.07 7.70 -0.04
CA ASP A 97 3.26 7.32 -0.78
C ASP A 97 4.33 8.42 -0.79
N GLN A 98 5.56 8.03 -1.10
CA GLN A 98 6.74 8.89 -1.06
C GLN A 98 6.89 9.57 0.30
N VAL A 99 6.71 8.84 1.40
CA VAL A 99 6.80 9.37 2.75
C VAL A 99 8.27 9.53 3.14
N SER A 100 8.66 10.72 3.58
CA SER A 100 10.03 10.99 4.03
C SER A 100 10.43 10.06 5.18
N SER A 101 11.62 9.47 5.12
CA SER A 101 12.11 8.55 6.14
C SER A 101 12.76 9.27 7.33
N GLY A 102 13.23 10.50 7.15
CA GLY A 102 13.86 11.31 8.20
C GLY A 102 12.86 12.00 9.14
N ILE A 103 13.35 12.43 10.31
CA ILE A 103 12.53 13.09 11.34
C ILE A 103 12.06 14.50 10.95
N GLY A 104 12.74 15.18 10.01
CA GLY A 104 12.46 16.57 9.65
C GLY A 104 11.01 16.84 9.26
N GLU A 105 10.39 15.92 8.52
CA GLU A 105 9.00 16.06 8.06
C GLU A 105 7.96 15.40 8.98
N PHE A 106 8.37 14.87 10.13
CA PHE A 106 7.48 14.12 11.03
C PHE A 106 6.23 14.92 11.41
N GLY A 107 6.37 16.21 11.72
CA GLY A 107 5.23 17.06 12.07
C GLY A 107 4.23 17.26 10.92
N HIS A 108 4.67 17.18 9.67
CA HIS A 108 3.76 17.20 8.51
C HIS A 108 2.93 15.92 8.46
N TYR A 109 3.57 14.75 8.57
CA TYR A 109 2.89 13.47 8.55
C TYR A 109 2.03 13.20 9.79
N GLU A 110 2.38 13.77 10.94
CA GLU A 110 1.52 13.74 12.14
C GLU A 110 0.17 14.42 11.87
N ARG A 111 0.19 15.61 11.25
CA ARG A 111 -1.04 16.32 10.86
C ARG A 111 -1.83 15.54 9.81
N LEU A 112 -1.17 14.97 8.81
CA LEU A 112 -1.84 14.13 7.81
C LEU A 112 -2.48 12.88 8.42
N ALA A 113 -1.80 12.23 9.37
CA ALA A 113 -2.33 11.06 10.06
C ALA A 113 -3.57 11.41 10.90
N ALA A 114 -3.57 12.56 11.57
CA ALA A 114 -4.75 13.07 12.28
C ALA A 114 -5.90 13.38 11.31
N ALA A 115 -5.61 14.04 10.18
CA ALA A 115 -6.61 14.36 9.16
C ALA A 115 -7.22 13.10 8.51
N ALA A 116 -6.41 12.09 8.18
CA ALA A 116 -6.88 10.82 7.63
C ALA A 116 -7.86 10.13 8.60
N ARG A 117 -7.54 10.09 9.89
CA ARG A 117 -8.42 9.53 10.93
C ARG A 117 -9.73 10.33 11.06
N ALA A 118 -9.66 11.66 11.04
CA ALA A 118 -10.84 12.53 11.08
C ALA A 118 -11.76 12.35 9.86
N LEU A 119 -11.20 12.00 8.70
CA LEU A 119 -11.96 11.67 7.49
C LEU A 119 -12.56 10.24 7.51
N GLY A 120 -12.34 9.47 8.57
CA GLY A 120 -12.85 8.10 8.69
C GLY A 120 -11.98 7.05 8.00
N CYS A 121 -10.68 7.31 7.84
CA CYS A 121 -9.68 6.34 7.41
C CYS A 121 -8.83 5.89 8.62
N PRO A 122 -9.34 4.99 9.49
CA PRO A 122 -8.61 4.54 10.69
C PRO A 122 -7.39 3.69 10.38
N THR A 123 -7.30 3.07 9.20
CA THR A 123 -6.10 2.33 8.78
C THR A 123 -5.22 3.22 7.92
N LEU A 124 -4.02 3.52 8.41
CA LEU A 124 -3.00 4.29 7.71
C LEU A 124 -1.79 3.40 7.40
N ALA A 125 -1.38 3.42 6.13
CA ALA A 125 -0.12 2.88 5.66
C ALA A 125 0.77 4.02 5.19
N LEU A 126 2.00 4.09 5.71
CA LEU A 126 3.02 5.03 5.25
C LEU A 126 4.06 4.29 4.43
N ASN A 127 4.20 4.66 3.17
CA ASN A 127 5.22 4.09 2.30
C ASN A 127 6.48 4.95 2.28
N HIS A 128 7.47 4.52 3.04
CA HIS A 128 8.79 5.12 3.04
C HIS A 128 9.73 4.47 2.01
N GLY A 129 9.43 3.24 1.57
CA GLY A 129 10.30 2.40 0.75
C GLY A 129 11.61 1.95 1.42
N THR A 130 11.90 2.42 2.63
CA THR A 130 13.11 2.13 3.40
C THR A 130 12.84 2.28 4.90
N GLY A 131 13.81 1.90 5.75
CA GLY A 131 13.70 2.03 7.20
C GLY A 131 13.54 3.51 7.62
N PRO A 132 12.39 3.90 8.20
CA PRO A 132 12.16 5.28 8.63
C PRO A 132 12.66 5.53 10.05
N HIS A 133 12.67 6.81 10.45
CA HIS A 133 12.88 7.18 11.84
C HIS A 133 11.83 6.50 12.74
N PRO A 134 12.22 5.95 13.91
CA PRO A 134 11.32 5.15 14.76
C PRO A 134 10.02 5.86 15.18
N ALA A 135 10.05 7.19 15.30
CA ALA A 135 8.87 8.00 15.67
C ALA A 135 7.65 7.77 14.74
N TYR A 136 7.86 7.46 13.46
CA TYR A 136 6.76 7.21 12.52
C TYR A 136 5.87 6.02 12.91
N ALA A 137 6.37 5.10 13.74
CA ALA A 137 5.57 3.97 14.24
C ALA A 137 4.39 4.40 15.13
N ALA A 138 4.40 5.63 15.66
CA ALA A 138 3.27 6.18 16.41
C ALA A 138 2.16 6.73 15.50
N LEU A 139 2.45 6.98 14.22
CA LEU A 139 1.52 7.67 13.33
C LEU A 139 0.58 6.73 12.58
N ALA A 140 0.98 5.48 12.33
CA ALA A 140 0.32 4.60 11.38
C ALA A 140 0.38 3.12 11.81
N GLU A 141 -0.60 2.35 11.35
CA GLU A 141 -0.71 0.92 11.66
C GLU A 141 0.24 0.07 10.82
N LEU A 142 0.64 0.58 9.64
CA LEU A 142 1.55 -0.08 8.71
C LEU A 142 2.63 0.88 8.19
N LEU A 143 3.90 0.46 8.26
CA LEU A 143 5.01 1.15 7.62
C LEU A 143 5.60 0.24 6.54
N VAL A 144 5.65 0.71 5.30
CA VAL A 144 6.44 0.04 4.26
C VAL A 144 7.90 0.42 4.46
N THR A 145 8.66 -0.52 5.00
CA THR A 145 10.05 -0.34 5.40
C THR A 145 11.04 -0.86 4.36
N PHE A 146 10.54 -1.52 3.31
CA PHE A 146 11.28 -1.89 2.12
C PHE A 146 10.36 -1.78 0.90
N GLU A 147 10.79 -1.06 -0.11
CA GLU A 147 10.26 -1.14 -1.48
C GLU A 147 11.41 -1.21 -2.47
N GLY A 148 11.47 -2.27 -3.26
CA GLY A 148 12.60 -2.43 -4.19
C GLY A 148 12.66 -3.76 -4.92
N PRO A 149 13.67 -3.93 -5.79
CA PRO A 149 13.82 -5.14 -6.58
C PRO A 149 14.28 -6.31 -5.71
N TRP A 150 13.90 -7.52 -6.12
CA TRP A 150 14.33 -8.77 -5.50
C TRP A 150 15.85 -8.90 -5.38
N SER A 151 16.59 -8.38 -6.38
CA SER A 151 18.05 -8.34 -6.38
C SER A 151 18.60 -7.56 -5.18
N ALA A 152 18.01 -6.43 -4.81
CA ALA A 152 18.40 -5.68 -3.62
C ALA A 152 17.87 -6.34 -2.33
N TYR A 153 16.64 -6.85 -2.38
CA TYR A 153 15.98 -7.43 -1.21
C TYR A 153 16.76 -8.60 -0.60
N ARG A 154 17.32 -9.47 -1.45
CA ARG A 154 18.14 -10.61 -1.02
C ARG A 154 19.37 -10.21 -0.20
N HIS A 155 19.91 -9.01 -0.42
CA HIS A 155 21.07 -8.49 0.29
C HIS A 155 20.69 -7.66 1.53
N THR A 156 19.40 -7.46 1.78
CA THR A 156 18.92 -6.77 2.98
C THR A 156 19.07 -7.69 4.20
N PRO A 157 19.83 -7.30 5.24
CA PRO A 157 20.02 -8.11 6.44
C PRO A 157 18.72 -8.34 7.22
N ALA A 158 18.64 -9.45 7.96
CA ALA A 158 17.54 -9.70 8.87
C ALA A 158 17.43 -8.58 9.93
N ARG A 159 16.22 -8.07 10.16
CA ARG A 159 15.88 -7.02 11.14
C ARG A 159 16.54 -5.65 10.96
N ALA A 160 17.18 -5.37 9.82
CA ALA A 160 17.76 -4.04 9.56
C ALA A 160 16.71 -2.90 9.57
N GLN A 161 15.42 -3.22 9.48
CA GLN A 161 14.34 -2.28 9.17
C GLN A 161 13.07 -2.53 10.00
N ALA A 162 13.16 -3.30 11.10
CA ALA A 162 11.98 -3.54 11.94
C ALA A 162 11.56 -2.22 12.62
N PRO A 163 10.29 -1.79 12.48
CA PRO A 163 9.82 -0.57 13.11
C PRO A 163 9.81 -0.71 14.64
N ALA A 164 9.84 0.43 15.33
CA ALA A 164 9.62 0.46 16.77
C ALA A 164 8.26 -0.17 17.13
N PRO A 165 8.09 -0.69 18.37
CA PRO A 165 6.82 -1.23 18.83
C PRO A 165 5.69 -0.21 18.61
N GLY A 166 4.62 -0.61 17.90
CA GLY A 166 3.47 0.25 17.62
C GLY A 166 2.90 0.11 16.20
N ALA A 167 3.74 -0.25 15.22
CA ALA A 167 3.33 -0.43 13.82
C ALA A 167 3.79 -1.78 13.25
N LEU A 168 3.05 -2.28 12.25
CA LEU A 168 3.49 -3.43 11.45
C LEU A 168 4.49 -2.98 10.38
N ALA A 169 5.51 -3.80 10.11
CA ALA A 169 6.34 -3.64 8.93
C ALA A 169 5.72 -4.33 7.70
N CYS A 170 5.84 -3.66 6.56
CA CYS A 170 5.49 -4.15 5.24
C CYS A 170 6.72 -4.14 4.30
N HIS A 171 6.89 -5.21 3.54
CA HIS A 171 7.88 -5.27 2.45
C HIS A 171 7.19 -5.41 1.10
N LEU A 172 7.45 -4.48 0.20
CA LEU A 172 6.98 -4.46 -1.18
C LEU A 172 8.15 -4.84 -2.10
N VAL A 173 8.09 -6.02 -2.71
CA VAL A 173 9.22 -6.56 -3.49
C VAL A 173 8.79 -6.86 -4.91
N TYR A 174 9.55 -6.36 -5.89
CA TYR A 174 9.27 -6.54 -7.31
C TYR A 174 10.43 -7.24 -8.04
N GLY A 175 10.20 -7.67 -9.29
CA GLY A 175 11.15 -8.48 -10.05
C GLY A 175 11.41 -9.84 -9.39
N VAL A 176 10.40 -10.38 -8.69
CA VAL A 176 10.54 -11.62 -7.90
C VAL A 176 10.46 -12.83 -8.85
N PRO A 177 11.45 -13.74 -8.85
CA PRO A 177 11.41 -14.92 -9.69
C PRO A 177 10.36 -15.94 -9.18
N PRO A 178 9.82 -16.80 -10.06
CA PRO A 178 8.94 -17.88 -9.66
C PRO A 178 9.56 -18.77 -8.57
N GLY A 179 8.76 -19.17 -7.59
CA GLY A 179 9.18 -20.08 -6.51
C GLY A 179 9.94 -19.43 -5.35
N ALA A 180 10.21 -18.11 -5.39
CA ALA A 180 10.80 -17.42 -4.25
C ALA A 180 9.79 -17.28 -3.08
N ASP A 181 10.17 -17.73 -1.89
CA ASP A 181 9.36 -17.57 -0.68
C ASP A 181 9.60 -16.19 -0.02
N VAL A 182 8.97 -15.17 -0.60
CA VAL A 182 9.07 -13.79 -0.08
C VAL A 182 8.37 -13.66 1.28
N ALA A 183 7.35 -14.47 1.56
CA ALA A 183 6.65 -14.42 2.85
C ALA A 183 7.57 -14.84 4.00
N ALA A 184 8.32 -15.95 3.82
CA ALA A 184 9.33 -16.36 4.80
C ALA A 184 10.45 -15.33 4.92
N ALA A 185 10.98 -14.84 3.79
CA ALA A 185 12.04 -13.83 3.77
C ALA A 185 11.63 -12.52 4.45
N ALA A 186 10.36 -12.10 4.30
CA ALA A 186 9.80 -10.93 4.96
C ALA A 186 9.67 -11.14 6.47
N ARG A 187 9.19 -12.30 6.91
CA ARG A 187 9.08 -12.64 8.33
C ARG A 187 10.43 -12.69 9.02
N GLU A 188 11.45 -13.26 8.38
CA GLU A 188 12.83 -13.27 8.88
C GLU A 188 13.41 -11.85 9.01
N ARG A 189 12.98 -10.94 8.14
CA ARG A 189 13.36 -9.52 8.17
C ARG A 189 12.47 -8.66 9.08
N GLY A 190 11.46 -9.24 9.73
CA GLY A 190 10.60 -8.57 10.70
C GLY A 190 9.32 -7.96 10.13
N ALA A 191 9.03 -8.14 8.85
CA ALA A 191 7.75 -7.72 8.26
C ALA A 191 6.69 -8.81 8.41
N ARG A 192 5.47 -8.40 8.76
CA ARG A 192 4.30 -9.29 8.82
C ARG A 192 3.42 -9.16 7.58
N VAL A 193 3.48 -8.01 6.93
CA VAL A 193 2.76 -7.73 5.69
C VAL A 193 3.76 -7.68 4.54
N HIS A 194 3.34 -8.13 3.37
CA HIS A 194 4.21 -8.09 2.19
C HIS A 194 3.40 -8.05 0.90
N CYS A 195 4.10 -7.72 -0.18
CA CYS A 195 3.69 -7.99 -1.55
C CYS A 195 4.91 -8.44 -2.35
N ALA A 196 4.71 -9.39 -3.26
CA ALA A 196 5.76 -9.91 -4.13
C ALA A 196 5.20 -10.08 -5.55
N VAL A 197 5.72 -9.31 -6.50
CA VAL A 197 5.27 -9.32 -7.89
C VAL A 197 6.41 -9.71 -8.84
N PRO A 198 6.11 -10.38 -9.98
CA PRO A 198 7.10 -10.66 -11.00
C PRO A 198 7.47 -9.42 -11.83
N GLY A 199 6.57 -8.43 -11.94
CA GLY A 199 6.81 -7.21 -12.70
C GLY A 199 8.03 -6.44 -12.21
N ASP A 200 8.68 -5.72 -13.13
CA ASP A 200 9.91 -4.97 -12.89
C ASP A 200 9.89 -3.62 -13.63
N GLY A 201 11.03 -2.93 -13.65
CA GLY A 201 11.18 -1.67 -14.37
C GLY A 201 10.34 -0.53 -13.80
N PRO A 202 9.77 0.36 -14.64
CA PRO A 202 9.09 1.57 -14.19
C PRO A 202 7.66 1.34 -13.66
N HIS A 203 7.06 0.18 -13.92
CA HIS A 203 5.68 -0.15 -13.51
C HIS A 203 5.56 -1.58 -12.97
N PRO A 204 6.29 -1.91 -11.88
CA PRO A 204 6.32 -3.27 -11.34
C PRO A 204 4.95 -3.74 -10.82
N TRP A 205 4.16 -2.79 -10.30
CA TRP A 205 2.84 -2.99 -9.71
C TRP A 205 1.71 -3.15 -10.74
N GLY A 206 2.05 -3.25 -12.04
CA GLY A 206 1.12 -3.61 -13.12
C GLY A 206 0.88 -5.12 -13.26
N THR A 207 1.50 -5.93 -12.41
CA THR A 207 1.36 -7.39 -12.42
C THR A 207 0.77 -7.90 -11.11
N LEU A 208 0.05 -9.01 -11.18
CA LEU A 208 -0.49 -9.65 -9.98
C LEU A 208 0.63 -10.25 -9.10
N PRO A 209 0.45 -10.25 -7.77
CA PRO A 209 1.35 -10.96 -6.88
C PRO A 209 1.44 -12.45 -7.21
N HIS A 210 2.60 -13.05 -6.92
CA HIS A 210 2.76 -14.51 -7.05
C HIS A 210 1.67 -15.25 -6.26
N GLY A 211 1.04 -16.24 -6.90
CA GLY A 211 -0.06 -17.02 -6.32
C GLY A 211 -1.44 -16.38 -6.41
N LEU A 212 -1.58 -15.23 -7.07
CA LEU A 212 -2.86 -14.72 -7.58
C LEU A 212 -2.90 -14.92 -9.09
N HIS A 213 -3.98 -15.52 -9.58
CA HIS A 213 -4.17 -15.76 -11.01
C HIS A 213 -5.61 -15.44 -11.39
N PRO A 214 -5.86 -14.84 -12.56
CA PRO A 214 -7.20 -14.71 -13.10
C PRO A 214 -7.95 -16.05 -13.08
N PRO A 215 -9.24 -16.05 -12.75
CA PRO A 215 -10.06 -17.25 -12.92
C PRO A 215 -9.97 -17.72 -14.38
N ARG A 216 -9.89 -19.04 -14.56
CA ARG A 216 -9.89 -19.68 -15.88
C ARG A 216 -11.25 -19.55 -16.55
#